data_AF-A0AAE4Q2G6-F1
#
_entry.id   AF-A0AAE4Q2G6-F1
#
_cell.length_a   1.000
_cell.length_b   1.000
_cell.length_c   1.000
_cell.angle_alpha   90.00
_cell.angle_beta   90.00
_cell.angle_gamma   90.00
#
_symmetry.space_group_name_H-M   'P 1'
#
loop_
_entity.id
_entity.type
_entity.pdbx_description
1 polymer ?
#
loop_
_entity_poly.entity_id
_entity_poly.type
_entity_poly.pdbx_seq_one_letter_code
_entity_poly.pdbx_strand_id
1 'polypeptide(L)'
;MYSIEIKAITTLTPELAIQLIELSKQIPELDRPLTPDTLTTRLSGKTCLILLAYVEGELAGFKLGYEQEKGIFYSWLGGVATDFRRLGLAQSLLEYQEKWASLQGYNHIQVKTMNRFPAMLNLLIRNQYLITELNADPQSLINHKLHLSKSIVAA
;
A
#
# COMPACT_ATOMS: atom_id res chain seq x y z
N MET A 1 8.07 24.21 -8.50
CA MET A 1 8.30 22.75 -8.57
C MET A 1 8.43 22.31 -7.13
N TYR A 2 7.61 21.36 -6.67
CA TYR A 2 7.68 20.88 -5.30
C TYR A 2 8.69 19.73 -5.20
N SER A 3 9.35 19.58 -4.06
CA SER A 3 10.23 18.46 -3.74
C SER A 3 9.41 17.28 -3.22
N ILE A 4 9.62 16.10 -3.80
CA ILE A 4 9.02 14.83 -3.37
C ILE A 4 10.14 13.88 -2.98
N GLU A 5 10.06 13.32 -1.76
CA GLU A 5 11.00 12.33 -1.25
C GLU A 5 10.24 11.06 -0.82
N ILE A 6 10.75 9.88 -1.18
CA ILE A 6 10.24 8.60 -0.66
C ILE A 6 11.33 7.95 0.19
N LYS A 7 11.00 7.69 1.46
CA LYS A 7 11.86 6.95 2.38
C LYS A 7 11.39 5.51 2.50
N ALA A 8 12.32 4.57 2.38
CA ALA A 8 12.06 3.15 2.53
C ALA A 8 12.65 2.62 3.83
N ILE A 9 11.83 1.91 4.60
CA ILE A 9 12.17 1.33 5.90
C ILE A 9 11.70 -0.13 5.89
N THR A 10 12.52 -1.04 6.43
CA THR A 10 12.22 -2.49 6.45
C THR A 10 11.96 -3.05 7.86
N THR A 11 11.98 -2.19 8.87
CA THR A 11 11.74 -2.55 10.27
C THR A 11 10.77 -1.56 10.89
N LEU A 12 9.70 -2.07 11.51
CA LEU A 12 8.74 -1.24 12.25
C LEU A 12 9.32 -0.87 13.62
N THR A 13 9.47 0.44 13.89
CA THR A 13 9.77 0.97 15.23
C THR A 13 8.51 1.54 15.89
N PRO A 14 8.48 1.70 17.23
CA PRO A 14 7.36 2.34 17.91
C PRO A 14 7.06 3.76 17.42
N GLU A 15 8.09 4.56 17.15
CA GLU A 15 7.96 5.94 16.66
C GLU A 15 7.34 5.97 15.26
N LEU A 16 7.78 5.06 14.40
CA LEU A 16 7.24 4.89 13.05
C LEU A 16 5.78 4.42 13.08
N ALA A 17 5.43 3.52 14.01
CA ALA A 17 4.06 3.08 14.19
C ALA A 17 3.13 4.25 14.56
N ILE A 18 3.56 5.13 15.47
CA ILE A 18 2.81 6.34 15.85
C ILE A 18 2.63 7.25 14.63
N GLN A 19 3.68 7.50 13.85
CA GLN A 19 3.59 8.34 12.64
C GLN A 19 2.60 7.78 11.62
N LEU A 20 2.63 6.48 11.36
CA LEU A 20 1.69 5.81 10.44
C LEU A 20 0.25 5.92 10.92
N ILE A 21 0.01 5.76 12.23
CA ILE A 21 -1.31 5.87 12.83
C ILE A 21 -1.85 7.30 12.68
N GLU A 22 -1.06 8.32 13.03
CA GLU A 22 -1.49 9.72 12.88
C GLU A 22 -1.76 10.10 11.42
N LEU A 23 -0.90 9.68 10.49
CA LEU A 23 -1.12 9.91 9.07
C LEU A 23 -2.38 9.19 8.56
N SER A 24 -2.64 7.97 9.02
CA SER A 24 -3.81 7.19 8.58
C SER A 24 -5.14 7.89 8.88
N LYS A 25 -5.21 8.68 9.97
CA LYS A 25 -6.40 9.46 10.33
C LYS A 25 -6.73 10.56 9.32
N GLN A 26 -5.76 10.99 8.52
CA GLN A 26 -5.93 12.03 7.49
C GLN A 26 -6.38 11.46 6.14
N ILE A 27 -6.60 10.14 6.05
CA ILE A 27 -6.95 9.42 4.83
C ILE A 27 -8.33 8.78 5.02
N PRO A 28 -9.41 9.46 4.60
CA PRO A 28 -10.79 9.02 4.88
C PRO A 28 -11.16 7.67 4.27
N GLU A 29 -10.46 7.22 3.22
CA GLU A 29 -10.67 5.90 2.59
C GLU A 29 -10.14 4.73 3.43
N LEU A 30 -9.36 5.00 4.48
CA LEU A 30 -8.94 3.97 5.43
C LEU A 30 -10.04 3.75 6.47
N ASP A 31 -11.09 3.05 6.05
CA ASP A 31 -12.32 2.83 6.84
C ASP A 31 -12.09 2.09 8.17
N ARG A 32 -10.90 1.51 8.38
CA ARG A 32 -10.53 0.83 9.62
C ARG A 32 -9.36 1.57 10.24
N PRO A 33 -9.47 1.95 11.53
CA PRO A 33 -8.37 2.60 12.21
C PRO A 33 -7.15 1.68 12.21
N LEU A 34 -6.01 2.23 11.81
CA LEU A 34 -4.74 1.56 11.96
C LEU A 34 -4.38 1.57 13.45
N THR A 35 -4.08 0.39 14.00
CA THR A 35 -3.70 0.25 15.42
C THR A 35 -2.29 -0.32 15.56
N PRO A 36 -1.61 -0.09 16.71
CA PRO A 36 -0.30 -0.70 16.97
C PRO A 36 -0.32 -2.22 16.83
N ASP A 37 -1.38 -2.87 17.31
CA ASP A 37 -1.54 -4.33 17.24
C ASP A 37 -1.66 -4.81 15.80
N THR A 38 -2.41 -4.09 14.95
CA THR A 38 -2.56 -4.45 13.53
C THR A 38 -1.24 -4.31 12.78
N LEU A 39 -0.47 -3.26 13.04
CA LEU A 39 0.86 -3.05 12.47
C LEU A 39 1.83 -4.15 12.92
N THR A 40 1.91 -4.40 14.23
CA THR A 40 2.79 -5.42 14.82
C THR A 40 2.46 -6.81 14.27
N THR A 41 1.19 -7.18 14.27
CA THR A 41 0.73 -8.50 13.75
C THR A 41 1.07 -8.71 12.28
N ARG A 42 1.04 -7.63 11.48
CA ARG A 42 1.22 -7.71 10.03
C ARG A 42 2.67 -7.56 9.59
N LEU A 43 3.47 -6.77 10.31
CA LEU A 43 4.82 -6.36 9.88
C LEU A 43 5.94 -6.94 10.76
N SER A 44 5.72 -7.13 12.06
CA SER A 44 6.79 -7.58 12.96
C SER A 44 7.16 -9.05 12.69
N GLY A 45 8.46 -9.33 12.62
CA GLY A 45 8.98 -10.66 12.33
C GLY A 45 8.81 -11.13 10.88
N LYS A 46 8.34 -10.25 9.98
CA LYS A 46 8.25 -10.53 8.54
C LYS A 46 9.19 -9.64 7.75
N THR A 47 9.63 -10.12 6.60
CA THR A 47 10.23 -9.26 5.57
C THR A 47 9.17 -8.27 5.11
N CYS A 48 9.36 -6.99 5.40
CA CYS A 48 8.38 -5.94 5.10
C CYS A 48 9.04 -4.73 4.45
N LEU A 49 8.20 -3.92 3.79
CA LEU A 49 8.55 -2.62 3.26
C LEU A 49 7.53 -1.59 3.74
N ILE A 50 8.04 -0.53 4.35
CA ILE A 50 7.30 0.64 4.78
C ILE A 50 7.85 1.80 3.97
N LEU A 51 7.00 2.38 3.12
CA LEU A 51 7.30 3.57 2.35
C LEU A 51 6.60 4.77 2.96
N LEU A 52 7.35 5.87 3.12
CA LEU A 52 6.85 7.17 3.53
C LEU A 52 7.14 8.18 2.42
N ALA A 53 6.10 8.84 1.92
CA ALA A 53 6.22 9.91 0.95
C ALA A 53 6.15 11.27 1.65
N TYR A 54 7.10 12.14 1.33
CA TYR A 54 7.17 13.51 1.83
C TYR A 54 7.02 14.51 0.68
N VAL A 55 6.33 15.61 0.93
CA VAL A 55 6.23 16.77 0.03
C VAL A 55 6.71 17.99 0.80
N GLU A 56 7.75 18.67 0.31
CA GLU A 56 8.36 19.81 1.04
C GLU A 56 8.75 19.49 2.50
N GLY A 57 9.14 18.24 2.75
CA GLY A 57 9.48 17.75 4.09
C GLY A 57 8.29 17.35 4.96
N GLU A 58 7.05 17.57 4.51
CA GLU A 58 5.83 17.15 5.22
C GLU A 58 5.42 15.74 4.80
N LEU A 59 5.06 14.90 5.79
CA LEU A 59 4.65 13.53 5.54
C LEU A 59 3.27 13.49 4.87
N ALA A 60 3.25 13.08 3.61
CA ALA A 60 2.09 13.21 2.72
C ALA A 60 1.36 11.89 2.44
N GLY A 61 2.05 10.76 2.59
CA GLY A 61 1.45 9.46 2.29
C GLY A 61 2.34 8.30 2.67
N PHE A 62 1.78 7.09 2.62
CA PHE A 62 2.52 5.88 2.96
C PHE A 62 2.04 4.68 2.15
N LYS A 63 2.90 3.66 2.06
CA LYS A 63 2.55 2.35 1.49
C LYS A 63 3.31 1.24 2.21
N LEU A 64 2.55 0.29 2.74
CA LEU A 64 3.03 -0.84 3.53
C LEU A 64 2.86 -2.11 2.73
N GLY A 65 3.82 -3.02 2.85
CA GLY A 65 3.69 -4.38 2.36
C GLY A 65 4.60 -5.33 3.13
N TYR A 66 4.33 -6.61 2.98
CA TYR A 66 5.10 -7.67 3.61
C TYR A 66 5.06 -8.95 2.79
N GLU A 67 6.02 -9.83 3.03
CA GLU A 67 6.00 -11.18 2.47
C GLU A 67 4.77 -11.94 2.98
N GLN A 68 3.91 -12.34 2.05
CA GLN A 68 2.75 -13.17 2.38
C GLN A 68 3.10 -14.65 2.31
N GLU A 69 3.86 -15.03 1.30
CA GLU A 69 4.41 -16.37 1.10
C GLU A 69 5.64 -16.29 0.18
N LYS A 70 6.35 -17.41 0.03
CA LYS A 70 7.58 -17.46 -0.77
C LYS A 70 7.31 -16.97 -2.20
N GLY A 71 8.02 -15.93 -2.62
CA GLY A 71 7.91 -15.36 -3.97
C GLY A 71 6.70 -14.42 -4.18
N ILE A 72 5.89 -14.17 -3.14
CA ILE A 72 4.75 -13.25 -3.20
C ILE A 72 4.86 -12.16 -2.14
N PHE A 73 4.96 -10.92 -2.63
CA PHE A 73 4.88 -9.74 -1.79
C PHE A 73 3.44 -9.20 -1.75
N TYR A 74 2.91 -8.97 -0.55
CA TYR A 74 1.58 -8.41 -0.40
C TYR A 74 1.64 -6.91 -0.11
N SER A 75 1.13 -6.12 -1.05
CA SER A 75 0.91 -4.68 -0.91
C SER A 75 -0.38 -4.45 -0.12
N TRP A 76 -0.22 -4.25 1.18
CA TRP A 76 -1.31 -4.37 2.12
C TRP A 76 -2.14 -3.09 2.26
N LEU A 77 -1.50 -2.00 2.65
CA LEU A 77 -2.18 -0.79 3.12
C LEU A 77 -1.41 0.43 2.67
N GLY A 78 -2.10 1.46 2.22
CA GLY A 78 -1.47 2.72 1.89
C GLY A 78 -2.49 3.74 1.46
N GLY A 79 -2.06 5.00 1.46
CA GLY A 79 -2.88 6.13 1.07
C GLY A 79 -2.10 7.42 1.13
N VAL A 80 -2.73 8.49 0.65
CA VAL A 80 -2.17 9.83 0.57
C VAL A 80 -3.15 10.76 1.26
N ALA A 81 -2.64 11.58 2.19
CA ALA A 81 -3.42 12.57 2.90
C ALA A 81 -4.09 13.53 1.89
N THR A 82 -5.29 14.00 2.25
CA THR A 82 -6.18 14.69 1.30
C THR A 82 -5.54 15.90 0.62
N ASP A 83 -4.73 16.64 1.37
CA ASP A 83 -4.10 17.88 0.92
C ASP A 83 -2.96 17.64 -0.11
N PHE A 84 -2.43 16.41 -0.18
CA PHE A 84 -1.32 16.05 -1.07
C PHE A 84 -1.75 15.23 -2.29
N ARG A 85 -3.06 15.16 -2.56
CA ARG A 85 -3.60 14.42 -3.72
C ARG A 85 -3.29 15.13 -5.03
N ARG A 86 -3.37 14.36 -6.13
CA ARG A 86 -3.09 14.81 -7.50
C ARG A 86 -1.63 15.24 -7.76
N LEU A 87 -0.72 14.90 -6.84
CA LEU A 87 0.73 15.08 -6.99
C LEU A 87 1.47 13.83 -7.50
N GLY A 88 0.73 12.77 -7.87
CA GLY A 88 1.33 11.51 -8.34
C GLY A 88 1.88 10.58 -7.24
N LEU A 89 1.80 10.96 -5.97
CA LEU A 89 2.39 10.20 -4.84
C LEU A 89 1.97 8.73 -4.78
N ALA A 90 0.68 8.43 -5.01
CA ALA A 90 0.19 7.05 -4.99
C ALA A 90 0.82 6.18 -6.09
N GLN A 91 1.09 6.77 -7.27
CA GLN A 91 1.78 6.11 -8.38
C GLN A 91 3.25 5.89 -8.01
N SER A 92 3.94 6.91 -7.53
CA SER A 92 5.36 6.82 -7.14
C SER A 92 5.58 5.80 -6.01
N LEU A 93 4.70 5.75 -5.03
CA LEU A 93 4.74 4.74 -3.96
C LEU A 93 4.52 3.32 -4.49
N LEU A 94 3.61 3.13 -5.45
CA LEU A 94 3.34 1.84 -6.08
C LEU A 94 4.56 1.36 -6.88
N GLU A 95 5.09 2.20 -7.77
CA GLU A 95 6.25 1.88 -8.60
C GLU A 95 7.49 1.55 -7.75
N TYR A 96 7.71 2.33 -6.68
CA TYR A 96 8.80 2.04 -5.74
C TYR A 96 8.63 0.66 -5.12
N GLN A 97 7.42 0.34 -4.63
CA GLN A 97 7.16 -0.95 -3.97
C GLN A 97 7.29 -2.12 -4.94
N GLU A 98 6.82 -1.99 -6.18
CA GLU A 98 6.98 -3.00 -7.23
C GLU A 98 8.47 -3.25 -7.51
N LYS A 99 9.24 -2.19 -7.73
CA LYS A 99 10.68 -2.27 -7.99
C LYS A 99 11.42 -2.89 -6.81
N TRP A 100 11.13 -2.45 -5.59
CA TRP A 100 11.75 -3.01 -4.39
C TRP A 100 11.45 -4.51 -4.28
N ALA A 101 10.18 -4.91 -4.45
CA ALA A 101 9.79 -6.31 -4.33
C ALA A 101 10.47 -7.18 -5.39
N SER A 102 10.56 -6.70 -6.63
CA SER A 102 11.30 -7.37 -7.71
C SER A 102 12.77 -7.61 -7.34
N LEU A 103 13.44 -6.58 -6.80
CA LEU A 103 14.84 -6.64 -6.36
C LEU A 103 15.05 -7.56 -5.16
N GLN A 104 14.04 -7.78 -4.33
CA GLN A 104 14.09 -8.76 -3.24
C GLN A 104 13.85 -10.21 -3.71
N GLY A 105 13.62 -10.42 -5.02
CA GLY A 105 13.40 -11.75 -5.60
C GLY A 105 11.95 -12.22 -5.56
N TYR A 106 10.98 -11.33 -5.29
CA TYR A 106 9.56 -11.66 -5.43
C TYR A 106 9.16 -11.69 -6.90
N ASN A 107 8.37 -12.69 -7.28
CA ASN A 107 7.90 -12.88 -8.66
C ASN A 107 6.52 -12.23 -8.87
N HIS A 108 5.76 -12.06 -7.79
CA HIS A 108 4.42 -11.47 -7.80
C HIS A 108 4.24 -10.46 -6.68
N ILE A 109 3.42 -9.45 -6.98
CA ILE A 109 2.86 -8.53 -5.99
C ILE A 109 1.33 -8.66 -6.00
N GLN A 110 0.75 -8.83 -4.82
CA GLN A 110 -0.69 -8.96 -4.64
C GLN A 110 -1.25 -7.76 -3.87
N VAL A 111 -2.46 -7.35 -4.24
CA VAL A 111 -3.21 -6.26 -3.60
C VAL A 111 -4.66 -6.72 -3.43
N LYS A 112 -5.32 -6.24 -2.36
CA LYS A 112 -6.77 -6.37 -2.21
C LYS A 112 -7.40 -4.99 -2.18
N THR A 113 -8.53 -4.83 -2.85
CA THR A 113 -9.33 -3.60 -2.81
C THR A 113 -10.82 -3.95 -2.77
N MET A 114 -11.69 -2.96 -2.69
CA MET A 114 -13.16 -3.14 -2.72
C MET A 114 -13.77 -2.20 -3.74
N ASN A 115 -14.96 -2.54 -4.25
CA ASN A 115 -15.67 -1.74 -5.25
C ASN A 115 -15.91 -0.28 -4.81
N ARG A 116 -16.04 -0.03 -3.50
CA ARG A 116 -16.15 1.32 -2.93
C ARG A 116 -14.90 2.20 -3.07
N PHE A 117 -13.77 1.65 -3.52
CA PHE A 117 -12.51 2.37 -3.73
C PHE A 117 -12.11 2.46 -5.21
N PRO A 118 -12.89 3.16 -6.05
CA PRO A 118 -12.66 3.20 -7.50
C PRO A 118 -11.31 3.82 -7.87
N ALA A 119 -10.80 4.78 -7.10
CA ALA A 119 -9.49 5.38 -7.34
C ALA A 119 -8.35 4.37 -7.19
N MET A 120 -8.42 3.49 -6.18
CA MET A 120 -7.46 2.41 -5.98
C MET A 120 -7.57 1.37 -7.10
N LEU A 121 -8.79 0.93 -7.44
CA LEU A 121 -8.99 -0.01 -8.53
C LEU A 121 -8.43 0.54 -9.86
N ASN A 122 -8.71 1.81 -10.19
CA ASN A 122 -8.17 2.46 -11.37
C ASN A 122 -6.64 2.58 -11.35
N LEU A 123 -6.02 2.83 -10.18
CA LEU A 123 -4.56 2.81 -10.04
C LEU A 123 -4.01 1.42 -10.40
N LEU A 124 -4.58 0.36 -9.83
CA LEU A 124 -4.12 -1.00 -10.04
C LEU A 124 -4.28 -1.47 -11.50
N ILE A 125 -5.46 -1.23 -12.10
CA ILE A 125 -5.72 -1.62 -13.49
C ILE A 125 -4.79 -0.90 -14.46
N ARG A 126 -4.55 0.41 -14.28
CA ARG A 126 -3.60 1.16 -15.10
C ARG A 126 -2.16 0.66 -14.98
N ASN A 127 -1.82 0.05 -13.84
CA ASN A 127 -0.52 -0.55 -13.57
C ASN A 127 -0.48 -2.05 -13.89
N GLN A 128 -1.43 -2.55 -14.69
CA GLN A 128 -1.46 -3.93 -15.22
C GLN A 128 -1.63 -5.01 -14.15
N TYR A 129 -2.24 -4.68 -13.02
CA TYR A 129 -2.73 -5.70 -12.09
C TYR A 129 -3.94 -6.41 -12.69
N LEU A 130 -3.93 -7.74 -12.63
CA LEU A 130 -5.02 -8.59 -13.08
C LEU A 130 -5.94 -8.92 -11.91
N ILE A 131 -7.25 -8.85 -12.11
CA ILE A 131 -8.22 -9.34 -11.12
C ILE A 131 -8.18 -10.87 -11.14
N THR A 132 -7.90 -11.48 -9.99
CA THR A 132 -7.77 -12.94 -9.85
C THR A 132 -8.91 -13.56 -9.07
N GLU A 133 -9.59 -12.78 -8.21
CA GLU A 133 -10.67 -13.28 -7.36
C GLU A 133 -11.65 -12.17 -7.01
N LEU A 134 -12.92 -12.55 -6.84
CA LEU A 134 -14.01 -11.72 -6.30
C LEU A 134 -14.57 -12.44 -5.08
N ASN A 135 -14.48 -11.82 -3.90
CA ASN A 135 -15.26 -12.24 -2.73
C ASN A 135 -16.49 -11.34 -2.61
N ALA A 136 -17.66 -11.91 -2.93
CA ALA A 136 -18.92 -11.22 -2.82
C ALA A 136 -19.27 -10.93 -1.37
N ASP A 137 -19.74 -9.70 -1.12
CA ASP A 137 -20.46 -9.35 0.09
C ASP A 137 -21.95 -9.57 -0.17
N PRO A 138 -22.65 -10.35 0.68
CA PRO A 138 -24.04 -10.73 0.46
C PRO A 138 -25.03 -9.58 0.63
N GLN A 139 -24.62 -8.49 1.27
CA GLN A 139 -25.47 -7.35 1.61
C GLN A 139 -25.20 -6.12 0.74
N SER A 140 -24.01 -6.01 0.13
CA SER A 140 -23.59 -4.78 -0.55
C SER A 140 -22.59 -5.01 -1.68
N LEU A 141 -23.00 -4.67 -2.90
CA LEU A 141 -22.13 -4.74 -4.10
C LEU A 141 -20.87 -3.87 -3.98
N ILE A 142 -20.95 -2.74 -3.28
CA ILE A 142 -19.80 -1.84 -3.10
C ILE A 142 -18.77 -2.41 -2.11
N ASN A 143 -19.14 -3.40 -1.30
CA ASN A 143 -18.26 -4.08 -0.34
C ASN A 143 -17.63 -5.36 -0.90
N HIS A 144 -17.93 -5.74 -2.14
CA HIS A 144 -17.25 -6.84 -2.81
C HIS A 144 -15.75 -6.60 -2.81
N LYS A 145 -14.99 -7.60 -2.36
CA LYS A 145 -13.55 -7.53 -2.30
C LYS A 145 -12.95 -8.15 -3.56
N LEU A 146 -12.03 -7.42 -4.17
CA LEU A 146 -11.28 -7.85 -5.33
C LEU A 146 -9.87 -8.22 -4.88
N HIS A 147 -9.38 -9.38 -5.34
CA HIS A 147 -7.97 -9.71 -5.26
C HIS A 147 -7.34 -9.45 -6.61
N LEU A 148 -6.19 -8.78 -6.60
CA LEU A 148 -5.45 -8.48 -7.81
C LEU A 148 -3.99 -8.90 -7.65
N SER A 149 -3.38 -9.33 -8.76
CA SER A 149 -2.00 -9.78 -8.82
C SER A 149 -1.29 -9.20 -10.05
N LYS A 150 0.01 -8.93 -9.92
CA LYS A 150 0.89 -8.53 -11.01
C LYS A 150 2.19 -9.32 -10.93
N SER A 151 2.68 -9.81 -12.06
CA SER A 151 4.03 -10.37 -12.17
C SER A 151 5.05 -9.24 -12.21
N ILE A 152 6.10 -9.34 -11.38
CA ILE A 152 7.13 -8.31 -11.19
C ILE A 152 8.54 -8.89 -11.32
N VAL A 153 8.71 -9.94 -12.12
CA VAL A 153 10.01 -10.59 -12.33
C VAL A 153 11.02 -9.56 -12.85
N ALA A 154 12.19 -9.49 -12.21
CA ALA A 154 13.29 -8.65 -12.67
C ALA A 154 13.71 -9.10 -14.08
N ALA A 155 13.77 -8.15 -15.01
CA ALA A 155 14.31 -8.38 -16.35
C ALA A 155 15.82 -8.65 -16.30
#